data_AF-A0A428TDB7-F1
#
_entry.id   AF-A0A428TDB7-F1
#
_cell.length_a   1.000
_cell.length_b   1.000
_cell.length_c   1.000
_cell.angle_alpha   90.00
_cell.angle_beta   90.00
_cell.angle_gamma   90.00
#
_symmetry.space_group_name_H-M   'P 1'
#
loop_
_entity.id
_entity.type
_entity.pdbx_description
1 polymer ?
#
loop_
_entity_poly.entity_id
_entity_poly.type
_entity_poly.pdbx_seq_one_letter_code
_entity_poly.pdbx_strand_id
1 'polypeptide(L)'
;MSDPLSVAGTAVGITSLGIQVCQSLVWYLRSVNGRKAEIAEDLSEVQSLISIFYALNDILPKIHQTRCTEATTIRRCLQDSEGKLLELQQLLIKLRGPEQPTTNRDKMREAGRTLVYPFRADTLKSLRQSLRELLDNLNLAVDITSLDSQVTNCAKVDNISLAIQDLETQSRDSNAGIQGLNTKMQQNLSQLRSLESTITDSLTELNQRISQAEWAIQDLGNDISGKLTITETEVVSTRRVMAEMWTDMAGKLDSQSAEISQLVRWLAQCASRRVF
;
A
#
# COMPACT_ATOMS: atom_id res chain seq x y z
N MET A 1 11.33 41.85 16.90
CA MET A 1 12.61 42.59 16.75
C MET A 1 13.56 41.99 17.76
N SER A 2 14.71 41.48 17.33
CA SER A 2 15.70 40.88 18.24
C SER A 2 16.52 41.98 18.90
N ASP A 3 16.71 41.92 20.21
CA ASP A 3 17.48 42.91 20.96
C ASP A 3 18.92 43.00 20.41
N PRO A 4 19.47 44.21 20.20
CA PRO A 4 20.83 44.40 19.68
C PRO A 4 21.93 43.72 20.50
N LEU A 5 21.68 43.53 21.81
CA LEU A 5 22.57 42.82 22.74
C LEU A 5 22.44 41.29 22.63
N SER A 6 21.28 40.77 22.22
CA SER A 6 21.03 39.32 22.08
C SER A 6 21.67 38.72 20.83
N VAL A 7 22.13 39.56 19.88
CA VAL A 7 22.73 39.13 18.62
C VAL A 7 24.26 39.19 18.66
N ALA A 8 24.85 39.96 19.59
CA ALA A 8 26.30 40.01 19.79
C ALA A 8 26.85 38.61 20.16
N GLY A 9 27.94 38.16 19.52
CA GLY A 9 28.51 36.82 19.72
C GLY A 9 27.74 35.67 19.04
N THR A 10 26.62 35.96 18.36
CA THR A 10 25.91 34.97 17.54
C THR A 10 26.48 34.93 16.13
N ALA A 11 26.35 33.81 15.42
CA ALA A 11 26.80 33.67 14.03
C ALA A 11 26.28 34.79 13.12
N VAL A 12 25.01 35.19 13.29
CA VAL A 12 24.36 36.29 12.56
C VAL A 12 24.97 37.66 12.95
N GLY A 13 25.26 37.86 14.23
CA GLY A 13 25.96 39.07 14.70
C GLY A 13 27.37 39.18 14.14
N ILE A 14 28.11 38.08 14.07
CA ILE A 14 29.46 38.03 13.54
C ILE A 14 29.46 38.32 12.03
N THR A 15 28.51 37.77 11.27
CA THR A 15 28.35 38.12 9.85
C THR A 15 27.98 39.59 9.65
N SER A 16 27.14 40.15 10.53
CA SER A 16 26.81 41.59 10.51
C SER A 16 28.04 42.47 10.78
N LEU A 17 28.90 42.07 11.73
CA LEU A 17 30.18 42.73 11.98
C LEU A 17 31.10 42.66 10.76
N GLY A 18 31.19 41.50 10.10
CA GLY A 18 31.95 41.32 8.86
C GLY A 18 31.50 42.28 7.75
N ILE A 19 30.19 42.49 7.59
CA ILE A 19 29.62 43.48 6.65
C ILE A 19 30.10 44.89 7.01
N GLN A 20 30.03 45.28 8.28
CA GLN A 20 30.46 46.62 8.73
C GLN A 20 31.96 46.87 8.49
N VAL A 21 32.80 45.88 8.80
CA VAL A 21 34.26 45.93 8.55
C VAL A 21 34.54 46.10 7.06
N CYS A 22 33.89 45.32 6.20
CA CYS A 22 34.10 45.43 4.75
C CYS A 22 33.57 46.76 4.17
N GLN A 23 32.42 47.27 4.66
CA GLN A 23 31.88 48.55 4.21
C GLN A 23 32.76 49.74 4.63
N SER A 24 33.27 49.73 5.85
CA SER A 24 34.20 50.77 6.33
C SER A 24 35.53 50.73 5.55
N LEU A 25 35.99 49.54 5.16
CA LEU A 25 37.12 49.36 4.27
C LEU A 25 36.87 49.93 2.87
N VAL A 26 35.70 49.68 2.27
CA VAL A 26 35.30 50.27 0.98
C VAL A 26 35.28 51.80 1.05
N TRP A 27 34.73 52.36 2.13
CA TRP A 27 34.73 53.81 2.35
C TRP A 27 36.14 54.38 2.44
N TYR A 28 37.02 53.68 3.16
CA TYR A 28 38.42 54.05 3.30
C TYR A 28 39.14 54.06 1.94
N LEU A 29 39.02 52.97 1.17
CA LEU A 29 39.62 52.84 -0.16
C LEU A 29 39.16 53.94 -1.14
N ARG A 30 37.87 54.31 -1.08
CA ARG A 30 37.32 55.42 -1.90
C ARG A 30 37.84 56.79 -1.47
N SER A 31 38.13 56.98 -0.19
CA SER A 31 38.58 58.26 0.39
C SER A 31 40.05 58.57 0.11
N VAL A 32 40.89 57.53 -0.02
CA VAL A 32 42.36 57.65 -0.18
C VAL A 32 42.81 57.81 -1.65
N ASN A 33 41.87 57.97 -2.58
CA ASN A 33 42.00 58.75 -3.82
C ASN A 33 42.61 58.09 -5.09
N GLY A 34 41.81 58.05 -6.18
CA GLY A 34 42.13 58.58 -7.53
C GLY A 34 42.93 57.78 -8.57
N ARG A 35 43.75 56.76 -8.22
CA ARG A 35 44.49 55.96 -9.23
C ARG A 35 43.74 54.66 -9.55
N LYS A 36 43.33 54.53 -10.81
CA LYS A 36 42.11 53.80 -11.24
C LYS A 36 42.23 52.27 -11.41
N ALA A 37 43.38 51.65 -11.23
CA ALA A 37 43.55 50.21 -11.52
C ALA A 37 43.72 49.34 -10.26
N GLU A 38 44.77 49.56 -9.47
CA GLU A 38 45.10 48.74 -8.28
C GLU A 38 44.02 48.83 -7.18
N ILE A 39 43.47 50.02 -6.96
CA ILE A 39 42.37 50.24 -6.00
C ILE A 39 41.04 49.66 -6.52
N ALA A 40 40.86 49.54 -7.84
CA ALA A 40 39.64 48.99 -8.41
C ALA A 40 39.55 47.48 -8.19
N GLU A 41 40.67 46.77 -8.31
CA GLU A 41 40.78 45.36 -7.97
C GLU A 41 40.53 45.13 -6.47
N ASP A 42 41.18 45.92 -5.61
CA ASP A 42 40.97 45.87 -4.15
C ASP A 42 39.51 46.17 -3.75
N LEU A 43 38.87 47.14 -4.41
CA LEU A 43 37.45 47.46 -4.18
C LEU A 43 36.52 46.35 -4.65
N SER A 44 36.84 45.69 -5.76
CA SER A 44 36.06 44.57 -6.29
C SER A 44 36.16 43.36 -5.35
N GLU A 45 37.36 43.08 -4.85
CA GLU A 45 37.61 42.02 -3.89
C GLU A 45 36.76 42.21 -2.63
N VAL A 46 36.83 43.39 -2.00
CA VAL A 46 36.08 43.67 -0.76
C VAL A 46 34.56 43.66 -0.99
N GLN A 47 34.08 44.08 -2.17
CA GLN A 47 32.66 43.97 -2.52
C GLN A 47 32.19 42.52 -2.67
N SER A 48 33.04 41.63 -3.18
CA SER A 48 32.76 40.19 -3.18
C SER A 48 32.61 39.67 -1.74
N LEU A 49 33.51 40.06 -0.83
CA LEU A 49 33.43 39.68 0.59
C LEU A 49 32.10 40.14 1.23
N ILE A 50 31.66 41.38 0.95
CA ILE A 50 30.36 41.90 1.42
C ILE A 50 29.21 41.00 0.94
N SER A 51 29.24 40.60 -0.33
CA SER A 51 28.20 39.76 -0.93
C SER A 51 28.13 38.39 -0.24
N ILE A 52 29.28 37.80 0.07
CA ILE A 52 29.39 36.53 0.80
C ILE A 52 28.83 36.67 2.23
N PHE A 53 29.19 37.73 2.96
CA PHE A 53 28.64 37.95 4.30
C PHE A 53 27.13 38.18 4.29
N TYR A 54 26.58 38.85 3.27
CA TYR A 54 25.12 38.97 3.12
C TYR A 54 24.46 37.62 2.88
N ALA A 55 25.03 36.78 2.00
CA ALA A 55 24.52 35.44 1.74
C ALA A 55 24.52 34.58 3.02
N LEU A 56 25.62 34.63 3.80
CA LEU A 56 25.71 33.95 5.09
C LEU A 56 24.67 34.48 6.09
N ASN A 57 24.47 35.80 6.16
CA ASN A 57 23.50 36.42 7.07
C ASN A 57 22.05 36.03 6.75
N ASP A 58 21.73 35.71 5.49
CA ASP A 58 20.41 35.22 5.06
C ASP A 58 20.22 33.71 5.33
N ILE A 59 21.29 32.92 5.19
CA ILE A 59 21.23 31.46 5.30
C ILE A 59 21.33 30.98 6.75
N LEU A 60 22.14 31.62 7.59
CA LEU A 60 22.37 31.22 8.99
C LEU A 60 21.09 31.09 9.84
N PRO A 61 20.09 32.00 9.74
CA PRO A 61 18.84 31.85 10.46
C PRO A 61 18.04 30.60 10.04
N LYS A 62 18.04 30.28 8.73
CA LYS A 62 17.34 29.13 8.16
C LYS A 62 17.95 27.82 8.68
N ILE A 63 19.27 27.77 8.72
CA ILE A 63 20.03 26.64 9.28
C ILE A 63 19.70 26.43 10.77
N HIS A 64 19.62 27.51 11.55
CA HIS A 64 19.30 27.42 12.97
C HIS A 64 17.89 26.86 13.22
N GLN A 65 16.92 27.27 12.40
CA GLN A 65 15.53 26.82 12.51
C GLN A 65 15.35 25.34 12.20
N THR A 66 16.14 24.80 11.27
CA THR A 66 16.12 23.37 10.89
C THR A 66 16.82 22.47 11.92
N ARG A 67 17.46 23.02 12.96
CA ARG A 67 18.27 22.28 13.96
C ARG A 67 19.32 21.35 13.31
N CYS A 68 19.86 21.75 12.16
CA CYS A 68 20.95 21.01 11.51
C CYS A 68 22.17 20.97 12.44
N THR A 69 22.48 19.79 12.96
CA THR A 69 23.69 19.54 13.78
C THR A 69 24.96 19.76 12.97
N GLU A 70 24.89 19.57 11.64
CA GLU A 70 26.02 19.69 10.74
C GLU A 70 26.57 21.15 10.73
N ALA A 71 25.72 22.16 10.94
CA ALA A 71 26.12 23.57 10.92
C ALA A 71 26.90 24.05 12.16
N THR A 72 27.17 23.17 13.11
CA THR A 72 27.99 23.48 14.29
C THR A 72 29.41 23.88 13.90
N THR A 73 29.95 23.32 12.82
CA THR A 73 31.30 23.66 12.30
C THR A 73 31.34 25.07 11.72
N ILE A 74 30.33 25.47 10.95
CA ILE A 74 30.19 26.83 10.42
C ILE A 74 30.10 27.84 11.57
N ARG A 75 29.26 27.55 12.58
CA ARG A 75 29.12 28.42 13.76
C ARG A 75 30.43 28.58 14.52
N ARG A 76 31.17 27.48 14.72
CA ARG A 76 32.47 27.51 15.40
C ARG A 76 33.48 28.35 14.63
N CYS A 77 33.57 28.15 13.31
CA CYS A 77 34.44 28.93 12.44
C CYS A 77 34.12 30.43 12.51
N LEU A 78 32.84 30.82 12.49
CA LEU A 78 32.44 32.21 12.69
C LEU A 78 32.84 32.73 14.07
N GLN A 79 32.63 31.98 15.14
CA GLN A 79 33.01 32.38 16.50
C GLN A 79 34.53 32.57 16.64
N ASP A 80 35.33 31.66 16.09
CA ASP A 80 36.80 31.77 16.08
C ASP A 80 37.28 33.00 15.28
N SER A 81 36.44 33.47 14.36
CA SER A 81 36.70 34.63 13.50
C SER A 81 36.30 35.98 14.13
N GLU A 82 35.47 35.96 15.18
CA GLU A 82 34.92 37.18 15.80
C GLU A 82 36.03 38.10 16.34
N GLY A 83 37.01 37.53 17.05
CA GLY A 83 38.14 38.29 17.59
C GLY A 83 38.94 39.01 16.51
N LYS A 84 39.24 38.30 15.41
CA LYS A 84 39.92 38.90 14.25
C LYS A 84 39.09 40.03 13.65
N LEU A 85 37.79 39.85 13.46
CA LEU A 85 36.92 40.91 12.91
C LEU A 85 36.86 42.15 13.81
N LEU A 86 36.82 41.97 15.14
CA LEU A 86 36.85 43.07 16.10
C LEU A 86 38.19 43.84 16.06
N GLU A 87 39.32 43.14 15.98
CA GLU A 87 40.64 43.76 15.82
C GLU A 87 40.72 44.59 14.53
N LEU A 88 40.21 44.04 13.43
CA LEU A 88 40.15 44.72 12.14
C LEU A 88 39.25 45.97 12.19
N GLN A 89 38.11 45.89 12.88
CA GLN A 89 37.22 47.04 13.09
C GLN A 89 37.94 48.16 13.87
N GLN A 90 38.62 47.82 14.98
CA GLN A 90 39.37 48.79 15.77
C GLN A 90 40.51 49.44 14.97
N LEU A 91 41.19 48.64 14.15
CA LEU A 91 42.25 49.14 13.28
C LEU A 91 41.70 50.13 12.24
N LEU A 92 40.56 49.83 11.61
CA LEU A 92 39.90 50.76 10.69
C LEU A 92 39.43 52.06 11.36
N ILE A 93 38.94 51.98 12.60
CA ILE A 93 38.59 53.18 13.40
C ILE A 93 39.83 54.04 13.66
N LYS A 94 40.96 53.43 14.05
CA LYS A 94 42.23 54.14 14.25
C LYS A 94 42.73 54.81 12.97
N LEU A 95 42.53 54.17 11.81
CA LEU A 95 42.92 54.72 10.50
C LEU A 95 42.04 55.88 10.02
N ARG A 96 40.77 55.94 10.47
CA ARG A 96 39.84 57.06 10.19
C ARG A 96 40.26 58.36 10.89
N GLY A 97 40.95 58.28 12.04
CA GLY A 97 41.27 59.44 12.88
C GLY A 97 40.02 60.02 13.57
N PRO A 98 40.18 60.95 14.54
CA PRO A 98 39.02 61.57 15.20
C PRO A 98 38.14 62.28 14.17
N GLU A 99 36.83 62.01 14.21
CA GLU A 99 35.82 62.67 13.37
C GLU A 99 35.75 64.16 13.72
N GLN A 100 36.68 64.95 13.19
CA GLN A 100 36.62 66.40 13.31
C GLN A 100 35.70 66.92 12.19
N PRO A 101 34.65 67.68 12.51
CA PRO A 101 33.78 68.27 11.51
C PRO A 101 34.53 69.44 10.86
N THR A 102 35.34 69.14 9.85
CA THR A 102 35.96 70.18 9.03
C THR A 102 35.24 70.22 7.69
N THR A 103 34.49 71.30 7.51
CA THR A 103 33.62 71.66 6.37
C THR A 103 34.34 71.65 5.00
N ASN A 104 35.63 71.30 4.92
CA ASN A 104 36.44 71.41 3.70
C ASN A 104 36.99 70.05 3.26
N ARG A 105 36.24 69.40 2.34
CA ARG A 105 36.62 68.14 1.66
C ARG A 105 38.03 68.14 1.06
N ASP A 106 38.52 69.30 0.61
CA ASP A 106 39.82 69.39 -0.07
C ASP A 106 41.03 69.38 0.88
N LYS A 107 40.90 69.90 2.12
CA LYS A 107 41.98 69.85 3.12
C LYS A 107 42.17 68.46 3.74
N MET A 108 41.08 67.70 3.91
CA MET A 108 41.14 66.28 4.31
C MET A 108 41.81 65.41 3.25
N ARG A 109 41.55 65.71 1.97
CA ARG A 109 42.13 65.02 0.82
C ARG A 109 43.63 65.27 0.70
N GLU A 110 44.09 66.46 1.07
CA GLU A 110 45.50 66.85 1.00
C GLU A 110 46.33 66.33 2.20
N ALA A 111 45.76 66.31 3.40
CA ALA A 111 46.37 65.66 4.57
C ALA A 111 46.44 64.11 4.44
N GLY A 112 45.43 63.50 3.81
CA GLY A 112 45.41 62.05 3.54
C GLY A 112 46.32 61.60 2.39
N ARG A 113 46.74 62.52 1.51
CA ARG A 113 47.55 62.20 0.33
C ARG A 113 49.07 62.19 0.56
N THR A 114 49.58 62.99 1.50
CA THR A 114 51.02 63.35 1.47
C THR A 114 51.93 62.48 2.34
N LEU A 115 51.45 61.79 3.37
CA LEU A 115 52.31 60.98 4.27
C LEU A 115 51.72 59.64 4.73
N VAL A 116 50.58 59.26 4.18
CA VAL A 116 49.68 58.27 4.80
C VAL A 116 49.58 56.95 4.01
N TYR A 117 49.81 56.96 2.70
CA TYR A 117 49.60 55.80 1.84
C TYR A 117 50.64 54.66 2.01
N PRO A 118 51.97 54.91 2.06
CA PRO A 118 52.95 53.81 2.05
C PRO A 118 52.97 53.02 3.37
N PHE A 119 52.77 53.67 4.52
CA PHE A 119 52.67 52.99 5.83
C PHE A 119 51.36 52.20 6.00
N ARG A 120 50.36 52.45 5.13
CA ARG A 120 49.01 51.87 5.22
C ARG A 120 48.72 50.82 4.14
N ALA A 121 49.54 50.73 3.10
CA ALA A 121 49.45 49.66 2.11
C ALA A 121 49.70 48.27 2.74
N ASP A 122 50.70 48.16 3.61
CA ASP A 122 50.99 46.91 4.34
C ASP A 122 49.85 46.53 5.30
N THR A 123 49.29 47.52 6.01
CA THR A 123 48.15 47.29 6.91
C THR A 123 46.89 46.90 6.14
N LEU A 124 46.63 47.53 5.00
CA LEU A 124 45.52 47.19 4.10
C LEU A 124 45.67 45.78 3.52
N LYS A 125 46.89 45.41 3.13
CA LYS A 125 47.21 44.06 2.64
C LYS A 125 46.99 43.01 3.72
N SER A 126 47.45 43.28 4.95
CA SER A 126 47.22 42.41 6.12
C SER A 126 45.72 42.24 6.40
N LEU A 127 44.94 43.33 6.37
CA LEU A 127 43.49 43.30 6.57
C LEU A 127 42.78 42.40 5.54
N ARG A 128 43.11 42.55 4.25
CA ARG A 128 42.55 41.70 3.19
C ARG A 128 42.94 40.24 3.35
N GLN A 129 44.20 39.99 3.69
CA GLN A 129 44.71 38.64 3.93
C GLN A 129 43.94 37.96 5.08
N SER A 130 43.72 38.66 6.20
CA SER A 130 42.92 38.14 7.31
C SER A 130 41.46 37.86 6.94
N LEU A 131 40.85 38.71 6.11
CA LEU A 131 39.49 38.48 5.61
C LEU A 131 39.41 37.29 4.64
N ARG A 132 40.41 37.12 3.76
CA ARG A 132 40.49 35.95 2.88
C ARG A 132 40.64 34.66 3.68
N GLU A 133 41.56 34.62 4.65
CA GLU A 133 41.75 33.45 5.52
C GLU A 133 40.47 33.08 6.29
N LEU A 134 39.73 34.08 6.75
CA LEU A 134 38.43 33.87 7.40
C LEU A 134 37.43 33.21 6.45
N LEU A 135 37.34 33.69 5.20
CA LEU A 135 36.44 33.09 4.21
C LEU A 135 36.89 31.71 3.76
N ASP A 136 38.19 31.47 3.61
CA ASP A 136 38.72 30.15 3.25
C ASP A 136 38.40 29.13 4.33
N ASN A 137 38.54 29.51 5.60
CA ASN A 137 38.13 28.67 6.73
C ASN A 137 36.62 28.44 6.75
N LEU A 138 35.80 29.44 6.40
CA LEU A 138 34.35 29.29 6.31
C LEU A 138 33.94 28.37 5.15
N ASN A 139 34.57 28.51 3.98
CA ASN A 139 34.35 27.62 2.85
C ASN A 139 34.68 26.18 3.23
N LEU A 140 35.83 25.95 3.86
CA LEU A 140 36.21 24.63 4.38
C LEU A 140 35.18 24.11 5.40
N ALA A 141 34.69 24.97 6.30
CA ALA A 141 33.65 24.60 7.25
C ALA A 141 32.32 24.22 6.57
N VAL A 142 31.94 24.92 5.50
CA VAL A 142 30.76 24.59 4.67
C VAL A 142 30.97 23.26 3.94
N ASP A 143 32.13 23.03 3.35
CA ASP A 143 32.45 21.79 2.65
C ASP A 143 32.41 20.58 3.61
N ILE A 144 33.01 20.70 4.80
CA ILE A 144 32.97 19.66 5.84
C ILE A 144 31.52 19.41 6.29
N THR A 145 30.74 20.48 6.49
CA THR A 145 29.32 20.38 6.88
C THR A 145 28.49 19.68 5.81
N SER A 146 28.74 20.00 4.53
CA SER A 146 28.09 19.36 3.39
C SER A 146 28.47 17.88 3.30
N LEU A 147 29.75 17.55 3.51
CA LEU A 147 30.21 16.17 3.51
C LEU A 147 29.60 15.35 4.65
N ASP A 148 29.54 15.90 5.86
CA ASP A 148 28.89 15.27 7.02
C ASP A 148 27.40 14.99 6.75
N SER A 149 26.70 15.96 6.14
CA SER A 149 25.31 15.77 5.74
C SER A 149 25.16 14.69 4.66
N GLN A 150 26.05 14.66 3.67
CA GLN A 150 26.06 13.60 2.64
C GLN A 150 26.29 12.22 3.26
N VAL A 151 27.25 12.07 4.15
CA VAL A 151 27.53 10.79 4.84
C VAL A 151 26.32 10.35 5.66
N THR A 152 25.73 11.26 6.42
CA THR A 152 24.53 11.00 7.22
C THR A 152 23.34 10.61 6.33
N ASN A 153 23.16 11.29 5.20
CA ASN A 153 22.11 10.98 4.24
C ASN A 153 22.35 9.64 3.54
N CYS A 154 23.58 9.30 3.18
CA CYS A 154 23.93 7.97 2.66
C CYS A 154 23.52 6.88 3.66
N ALA A 155 23.89 7.02 4.94
CA ALA A 155 23.49 6.04 5.96
C ALA A 155 21.96 5.93 6.11
N LYS A 156 21.22 7.04 6.03
CA LYS A 156 19.74 7.02 6.05
C LYS A 156 19.18 6.32 4.80
N VAL A 157 19.75 6.59 3.61
CA VAL A 157 19.36 5.96 2.34
C VAL A 157 19.64 4.46 2.36
N ASP A 158 20.78 4.03 2.93
CA ASP A 158 21.11 2.62 3.09
C ASP A 158 20.11 1.91 4.00
N ASN A 159 19.72 2.54 5.11
CA ASN A 159 18.67 2.00 5.99
C ASN A 159 17.31 1.89 5.27
N ILE A 160 16.95 2.87 4.44
CA ILE A 160 15.74 2.80 3.61
C ILE A 160 15.85 1.66 2.59
N SER A 161 17.01 1.49 1.96
CA SER A 161 17.28 0.41 1.00
C SER A 161 17.08 -0.97 1.63
N LEU A 162 17.62 -1.16 2.85
CA LEU A 162 17.43 -2.39 3.63
C LEU A 162 15.95 -2.62 3.96
N ALA A 163 15.22 -1.59 4.41
CA ALA A 163 13.79 -1.71 4.70
C ALA A 163 12.96 -2.05 3.46
N ILE A 164 13.31 -1.50 2.29
CA ILE A 164 12.66 -1.85 1.01
C ILE A 164 12.93 -3.31 0.66
N GLN A 165 14.17 -3.78 0.82
CA GLN A 165 14.52 -5.18 0.55
C GLN A 165 13.76 -6.16 1.46
N ASP A 166 13.57 -5.82 2.74
CA ASP A 166 12.75 -6.59 3.67
C ASP A 166 11.27 -6.59 3.26
N LEU A 167 10.72 -5.46 2.83
CA LEU A 167 9.35 -5.39 2.32
C LEU A 167 9.16 -6.23 1.05
N GLU A 168 10.14 -6.24 0.15
CA GLU A 168 10.11 -7.07 -1.06
C GLU A 168 10.11 -8.57 -0.73
N THR A 169 10.92 -8.99 0.24
CA THR A 169 10.95 -10.40 0.66
C THR A 169 9.62 -10.79 1.30
N GLN A 170 9.07 -9.95 2.20
CA GLN A 170 7.75 -10.16 2.79
C GLN A 170 6.63 -10.22 1.74
N SER A 171 6.69 -9.37 0.71
CA SER A 171 5.73 -9.36 -0.39
C SER A 171 5.82 -10.65 -1.22
N ARG A 172 7.03 -11.16 -1.47
CA ARG A 172 7.24 -12.43 -2.18
C ARG A 172 6.66 -13.60 -1.38
N ASP A 173 6.90 -13.65 -0.08
CA ASP A 173 6.37 -14.71 0.79
C ASP A 173 4.84 -14.66 0.87
N SER A 174 4.27 -13.46 1.01
CA SER A 174 2.81 -13.26 0.99
C SER A 174 2.20 -13.72 -0.33
N ASN A 175 2.84 -13.40 -1.46
CA ASN A 175 2.39 -13.83 -2.77
C ASN A 175 2.48 -15.35 -2.94
N ALA A 176 3.55 -15.99 -2.46
CA ALA A 176 3.65 -17.45 -2.44
C ALA A 176 2.54 -18.10 -1.60
N GLY A 177 2.22 -17.51 -0.44
CA GLY A 177 1.08 -17.92 0.38
C GLY A 177 -0.27 -17.83 -0.34
N ILE A 178 -0.53 -16.70 -1.02
CA ILE A 178 -1.74 -16.50 -1.83
C ILE A 178 -1.83 -17.53 -2.96
N GLN A 179 -0.72 -17.80 -3.66
CA GLN A 179 -0.68 -18.83 -4.70
C GLN A 179 -0.99 -20.22 -4.12
N GLY A 180 -0.44 -20.56 -2.96
CA GLY A 180 -0.72 -21.81 -2.26
C GLY A 180 -2.19 -21.94 -1.81
N LEU A 181 -2.83 -20.84 -1.40
CA LEU A 181 -4.27 -20.84 -1.11
C LEU A 181 -5.09 -21.01 -2.39
N ASN A 182 -4.72 -20.34 -3.48
CA ASN A 182 -5.40 -20.45 -4.75
C ASN A 182 -5.35 -21.89 -5.30
N THR A 183 -4.19 -22.57 -5.22
CA THR A 183 -4.08 -23.97 -5.66
C THR A 183 -4.98 -24.90 -4.84
N LYS A 184 -5.01 -24.74 -3.50
CA LYS A 184 -5.94 -25.49 -2.62
C LYS A 184 -7.41 -25.19 -2.96
N MET A 185 -7.74 -23.93 -3.27
CA MET A 185 -9.09 -23.55 -3.66
C MET A 185 -9.52 -24.21 -4.98
N GLN A 186 -8.64 -24.24 -5.98
CA GLN A 186 -8.90 -24.95 -7.24
C GLN A 186 -9.05 -26.46 -7.04
N GLN A 187 -8.26 -27.05 -6.14
CA GLN A 187 -8.40 -28.45 -5.77
C GLN A 187 -9.76 -28.73 -5.09
N ASN A 188 -10.19 -27.87 -4.17
CA ASN A 188 -11.51 -28.02 -3.54
C ASN A 188 -12.64 -27.88 -4.57
N LEU A 189 -12.53 -26.96 -5.53
CA LEU A 189 -13.51 -26.81 -6.61
C LEU A 189 -13.60 -28.06 -7.48
N SER A 190 -12.48 -28.70 -7.83
CA SER A 190 -12.51 -29.94 -8.61
C SER A 190 -13.10 -31.11 -7.82
N GLN A 191 -12.81 -31.20 -6.52
CA GLN A 191 -13.45 -32.19 -5.63
C GLN A 191 -14.96 -32.00 -5.54
N LEU A 192 -15.44 -30.76 -5.38
CA LEU A 192 -16.88 -30.46 -5.34
C LEU A 192 -17.57 -30.83 -6.65
N ARG A 193 -16.96 -30.52 -7.81
CA ARG A 193 -17.48 -30.94 -9.12
C ARG A 193 -17.53 -32.47 -9.27
N SER A 194 -16.52 -33.17 -8.79
CA SER A 194 -16.53 -34.64 -8.79
C SER A 194 -17.66 -35.19 -7.93
N LEU A 195 -17.89 -34.60 -6.75
CA LEU A 195 -18.98 -35.00 -5.86
C LEU A 195 -20.34 -34.74 -6.51
N GLU A 196 -20.52 -33.59 -7.14
CA GLU A 196 -21.73 -33.24 -7.90
C GLU A 196 -22.01 -34.26 -9.02
N SER A 197 -20.98 -34.65 -9.79
CA SER A 197 -21.11 -35.69 -10.81
C SER A 197 -21.55 -37.01 -10.19
N THR A 198 -20.88 -37.47 -9.12
CA THR A 198 -21.20 -38.75 -8.47
C THR A 198 -22.63 -38.78 -7.93
N ILE A 199 -23.09 -37.68 -7.33
CA ILE A 199 -24.49 -37.55 -6.87
C ILE A 199 -25.44 -37.61 -8.05
N THR A 200 -25.16 -36.87 -9.12
CA THR A 200 -25.99 -36.85 -10.32
C THR A 200 -26.09 -38.25 -10.95
N ASP A 201 -24.96 -38.94 -11.11
CA ASP A 201 -24.90 -40.29 -11.64
C ASP A 201 -25.70 -41.27 -10.76
N SER A 202 -25.53 -41.19 -9.44
CA SER A 202 -26.27 -42.03 -8.49
C SER A 202 -27.78 -41.77 -8.53
N LEU A 203 -28.20 -40.50 -8.67
CA LEU A 203 -29.61 -40.14 -8.83
C LEU A 203 -30.18 -40.67 -10.15
N THR A 204 -29.42 -40.59 -11.24
CA THR A 204 -29.85 -41.16 -12.53
C THR A 204 -29.99 -42.68 -12.47
N GLU A 205 -29.04 -43.37 -11.85
CA GLU A 205 -29.09 -44.83 -11.63
C GLU A 205 -30.28 -45.22 -10.76
N LEU A 206 -30.54 -44.51 -9.66
CA LEU A 206 -31.70 -44.75 -8.81
C LEU A 206 -33.01 -44.54 -9.57
N ASN A 207 -33.14 -43.45 -10.33
CA ASN A 207 -34.33 -43.19 -11.15
C ASN A 207 -34.55 -44.27 -12.20
N GLN A 208 -33.47 -44.76 -12.82
CA GLN A 208 -33.52 -45.86 -13.77
C GLN A 208 -34.01 -47.15 -13.09
N ARG A 209 -33.50 -47.49 -11.91
CA ARG A 209 -33.93 -48.67 -11.15
C ARG A 209 -35.39 -48.56 -10.68
N ILE A 210 -35.82 -47.39 -10.23
CA ILE A 210 -37.21 -47.14 -9.85
C ILE A 210 -38.12 -47.37 -11.06
N SER A 211 -37.77 -46.80 -12.22
CA SER A 211 -38.52 -47.00 -13.46
C SER A 211 -38.60 -48.49 -13.85
N GLN A 212 -37.49 -49.22 -13.75
CA GLN A 212 -37.45 -50.66 -14.02
C GLN A 212 -38.35 -51.45 -13.05
N ALA A 213 -38.36 -51.09 -11.77
CA ALA A 213 -39.21 -51.72 -10.77
C ALA A 213 -40.70 -51.44 -11.01
N GLU A 214 -41.06 -50.21 -11.39
CA GLU A 214 -42.43 -49.85 -11.76
C GLU A 214 -42.94 -50.70 -12.92
N TRP A 215 -42.13 -50.86 -13.98
CA TRP A 215 -42.46 -51.75 -15.10
C TRP A 215 -42.65 -53.20 -14.67
N ALA A 216 -41.76 -53.75 -13.84
CA ALA A 216 -41.86 -55.12 -13.36
C ALA A 216 -43.10 -55.36 -12.48
N ILE A 217 -43.46 -54.39 -11.62
CA ILE A 217 -44.67 -54.44 -10.81
C ILE A 217 -45.93 -54.38 -11.68
N GLN A 218 -45.94 -53.53 -12.70
CA GLN A 218 -47.07 -53.40 -13.62
C GLN A 218 -47.27 -54.67 -14.46
N ASP A 219 -46.17 -55.26 -14.95
CA ASP A 219 -46.18 -56.53 -15.68
C ASP A 219 -46.72 -57.68 -14.81
N LEU A 220 -46.22 -57.81 -13.58
CA LEU A 220 -46.71 -58.79 -12.61
C LEU A 220 -48.20 -58.58 -12.30
N GLY A 221 -48.64 -57.32 -12.14
CA GLY A 221 -50.04 -56.98 -11.92
C GLY A 221 -50.94 -57.42 -13.08
N ASN A 222 -50.49 -57.23 -14.32
CA ASN A 222 -51.20 -57.67 -15.52
C ASN A 222 -51.24 -59.20 -15.63
N ASP A 223 -50.13 -59.90 -15.35
CA ASP A 223 -50.07 -61.36 -15.35
C ASP A 223 -51.04 -61.98 -14.33
N ILE A 224 -51.02 -61.49 -13.08
CA ILE A 224 -51.90 -61.97 -12.01
C ILE A 224 -53.37 -61.75 -12.40
N SER A 225 -53.71 -60.56 -12.90
CA SER A 225 -55.08 -60.23 -13.33
C SER A 225 -55.55 -61.14 -14.47
N GLY A 226 -54.69 -61.40 -15.46
CA GLY A 226 -54.95 -62.31 -16.56
C GLY A 226 -55.22 -63.74 -16.07
N LYS A 227 -54.35 -64.27 -15.21
CA LYS A 227 -54.53 -65.61 -14.62
C LYS A 227 -55.81 -65.71 -13.79
N LEU A 228 -56.13 -64.69 -12.99
CA LEU A 228 -57.35 -64.68 -12.18
C LEU A 228 -58.62 -64.72 -13.06
N THR A 229 -58.64 -63.94 -14.14
CA THR A 229 -59.76 -63.91 -15.10
C THR A 229 -59.96 -65.28 -15.76
N ILE A 230 -58.88 -65.97 -16.13
CA ILE A 230 -58.93 -67.33 -16.68
C ILE A 230 -59.51 -68.29 -15.65
N THR A 231 -59.00 -68.29 -14.42
CA THR A 231 -59.50 -69.16 -13.34
C THR A 231 -60.96 -68.89 -13.00
N GLU A 232 -61.38 -67.63 -12.93
CA GLU A 232 -62.79 -67.26 -12.72
C GLU A 232 -63.68 -67.81 -13.83
N THR A 233 -63.25 -67.68 -15.09
CA THR A 233 -63.98 -68.22 -16.25
C THR A 233 -64.06 -69.74 -16.21
N GLU A 234 -62.97 -70.44 -15.85
CA GLU A 234 -62.94 -71.90 -15.67
C GLU A 234 -63.87 -72.36 -14.54
N VAL A 235 -63.88 -71.68 -13.40
CA VAL A 235 -64.78 -71.99 -12.28
C VAL A 235 -66.24 -71.75 -12.67
N VAL A 236 -66.56 -70.63 -13.32
CA VAL A 236 -67.91 -70.31 -13.77
C VAL A 236 -68.39 -71.33 -14.82
N SER A 237 -67.54 -71.68 -15.78
CA SER A 237 -67.87 -72.69 -16.80
C SER A 237 -68.08 -74.08 -16.20
N THR A 238 -67.22 -74.52 -15.29
CA THR A 238 -67.36 -75.80 -14.57
C THR A 238 -68.65 -75.82 -13.76
N ARG A 239 -68.95 -74.73 -13.04
CA ARG A 239 -70.19 -74.58 -12.28
C ARG A 239 -71.42 -74.64 -13.19
N ARG A 240 -71.35 -74.01 -14.38
CA ARG A 240 -72.42 -74.06 -15.39
C ARG A 240 -72.64 -75.48 -15.91
N VAL A 241 -71.57 -76.19 -16.28
CA VAL A 241 -71.64 -77.59 -16.74
C VAL A 241 -72.22 -78.49 -15.65
N MET A 242 -71.79 -78.33 -14.41
CA MET A 242 -72.36 -79.10 -13.29
C MET A 242 -73.83 -78.77 -13.07
N ALA A 243 -74.24 -77.50 -13.15
CA ALA A 243 -75.64 -77.10 -13.02
C ALA A 243 -76.51 -77.71 -14.14
N GLU A 244 -76.05 -77.65 -15.39
CA GLU A 244 -76.73 -78.27 -16.54
C GLU A 244 -76.87 -79.80 -16.33
N MET A 245 -75.82 -80.46 -15.86
CA MET A 245 -75.84 -81.90 -15.56
C MET A 245 -76.80 -82.26 -14.41
N TRP A 246 -76.83 -81.45 -13.34
CA TRP A 246 -77.78 -81.62 -12.24
C TRP A 246 -79.23 -81.43 -12.71
N THR A 247 -79.50 -80.45 -13.58
CA THR A 247 -80.84 -80.25 -14.13
C THR A 247 -81.28 -81.40 -15.05
N ASP A 248 -80.38 -81.96 -15.86
CA ASP A 248 -80.67 -83.16 -16.68
C ASP A 248 -80.97 -84.38 -15.81
N MET A 249 -80.18 -84.62 -14.76
CA MET A 249 -80.43 -85.71 -13.81
C MET A 249 -81.74 -85.54 -13.05
N ALA A 250 -82.06 -84.32 -12.58
CA ALA A 250 -83.33 -84.04 -11.93
C ALA A 250 -84.51 -84.33 -12.86
N GLY A 251 -84.44 -83.88 -14.12
CA GLY A 251 -85.47 -84.16 -15.13
C GLY A 251 -85.64 -85.67 -15.41
N LYS A 252 -84.54 -86.43 -15.51
CA LYS A 252 -84.59 -87.90 -15.65
C LYS A 252 -85.23 -88.57 -14.43
N LEU A 253 -84.91 -88.11 -13.22
CA LEU A 253 -85.47 -88.65 -11.98
C LEU A 253 -86.97 -88.37 -11.86
N ASP A 254 -87.41 -87.15 -12.20
CA ASP A 254 -88.83 -86.80 -12.24
C ASP A 254 -89.60 -87.65 -13.25
N SER A 255 -89.00 -87.90 -14.43
CA SER A 255 -89.57 -88.83 -15.43
C SER A 255 -89.72 -90.25 -14.87
N GLN A 256 -88.68 -90.80 -14.25
CA GLN A 256 -88.74 -92.13 -13.63
C GLN A 256 -89.74 -92.19 -12.48
N SER A 257 -89.80 -91.16 -11.64
CA SER A 257 -90.78 -91.03 -10.56
C SER A 257 -92.21 -91.01 -11.09
N ALA A 258 -92.45 -90.31 -12.21
CA ALA A 258 -93.74 -90.30 -12.89
C ALA A 258 -94.10 -91.68 -13.45
N GLU A 259 -93.16 -92.39 -14.07
CA GLU A 259 -93.35 -93.78 -14.54
C GLU A 259 -93.68 -94.75 -13.40
N ILE A 260 -92.92 -94.70 -12.29
CA ILE A 260 -93.19 -95.51 -11.10
C ILE A 260 -94.58 -95.18 -10.53
N SER A 261 -94.93 -93.89 -10.47
CA SER A 261 -96.25 -93.45 -9.99
C SER A 261 -97.39 -93.94 -10.90
N GLN A 262 -97.16 -94.06 -12.22
CA GLN A 262 -98.12 -94.67 -13.15
C GLN A 262 -98.23 -96.19 -12.93
N LEU A 263 -97.11 -96.89 -12.74
CA LEU A 263 -97.09 -98.33 -12.43
C LEU A 263 -97.80 -98.65 -11.11
N VAL A 264 -97.57 -97.85 -10.06
CA VAL A 264 -98.27 -97.99 -8.77
C VAL A 264 -99.77 -97.77 -8.94
N ARG A 265 -100.19 -96.76 -9.72
CA ARG A 265 -101.60 -96.56 -10.05
C ARG A 265 -102.20 -97.75 -10.81
N TRP A 266 -101.48 -98.29 -11.79
CA TRP A 266 -101.90 -99.48 -12.54
C TRP A 266 -102.05 -100.70 -11.62
N LEU A 267 -101.09 -100.94 -10.73
CA LEU A 267 -101.15 -102.03 -9.74
C LEU A 267 -102.30 -101.85 -8.74
N ALA A 268 -102.56 -100.63 -8.26
CA ALA A 268 -103.71 -100.34 -7.41
C ALA A 268 -105.04 -100.59 -8.13
N GLN A 269 -105.13 -100.25 -9.43
CA GLN A 269 -106.29 -100.52 -10.27
C GLN A 269 -106.50 -102.02 -10.52
N CYS A 270 -105.41 -102.79 -10.68
CA CYS A 270 -105.44 -104.25 -10.73
C CYS A 270 -105.85 -104.90 -9.39
N ALA A 271 -105.42 -104.34 -8.25
CA ALA A 271 -105.82 -104.83 -6.93
C ALA A 271 -107.30 -104.56 -6.62
N SER A 272 -107.83 -103.40 -7.05
CA SER A 272 -109.25 -103.06 -6.89
C SER A 272 -110.17 -103.93 -7.77
N ARG A 273 -109.66 -104.53 -8.85
CA ARG A 273 -110.39 -105.49 -9.70
C ARG A 273 -110.42 -106.94 -9.19
N ARG A 274 -109.74 -107.25 -8.08
CA ARG A 274 -109.77 -108.58 -7.44
C ARG A 274 -110.73 -108.70 -6.25
N VAL A 275 -111.49 -107.65 -5.96
CA VAL A 275 -112.64 -107.69 -5.03
C VAL A 275 -113.92 -107.60 -5.86
N PHE A 276 -114.22 -108.68 -6.58
CA PHE A 276 -115.54 -109.10 -7.06
C PHE A 276 -115.46 -110.62 -7.30
#